data_AF-A0A958ZNW8-F1
#
_entry.id   AF-A0A958ZNW8-F1
#
_cell.length_a   1.000
_cell.length_b   1.000
_cell.length_c   1.000
_cell.angle_alpha   90.00
_cell.angle_beta   90.00
_cell.angle_gamma   90.00
#
_symmetry.space_group_name_H-M   'P 1'
#
loop_
_entity.id
_entity.type
_entity.pdbx_description
1 polymer ?
#
loop_
_entity_poly.entity_id
_entity_poly.type
_entity_poly.pdbx_seq_one_letter_code
_entity_poly.pdbx_strand_id
1 'polypeptide(L)'
;MNFLAHIYLSGDDDPIKIGNFIADSVKGKQLKSFPEKIQKGIILHRHIDSFTDSHSIVKTSKERLHKRYNHYDGVIIDILYDHFLAKNWTEYHHIPLKKYVNDFYDLINNYFDLLPDKTKYMMPYMISNNWLYNYRTIEIIESVLIGMKKKKKNKKNKKKKKKKK
;
A
#
# COMPACT_ATOMS: atom_id res chain seq x y z
N MET A 1 3.43 6.25 1.09
CA MET A 1 3.67 5.06 1.93
C MET A 1 2.93 3.87 1.31
N ASN A 2 3.06 2.64 1.81
CA ASN A 2 2.22 1.52 1.34
C ASN A 2 1.23 1.10 2.44
N PHE A 3 0.59 -0.06 2.32
CA PHE A 3 -0.57 -0.41 3.15
C PHE A 3 -0.34 -0.37 4.67
N LEU A 4 0.75 -0.96 5.20
CA LEU A 4 0.91 -1.14 6.64
C LEU A 4 1.08 0.19 7.36
N ALA A 5 1.92 1.09 6.84
CA ALA A 5 2.11 2.40 7.44
C ALA A 5 0.82 3.24 7.39
N HIS A 6 0.06 3.18 6.30
CA HIS A 6 -1.24 3.84 6.21
C HIS A 6 -2.24 3.34 7.25
N ILE A 7 -2.31 2.03 7.47
CA ILE A 7 -3.18 1.42 8.48
C ILE A 7 -2.71 1.82 9.89
N TYR A 8 -1.41 1.74 10.17
CA TYR A 8 -0.82 2.12 11.46
C TYR A 8 -1.07 3.59 11.82
N LEU A 9 -0.87 4.50 10.87
CA LEU A 9 -1.07 5.94 11.07
C LEU A 9 -2.55 6.35 11.14
N SER A 10 -3.49 5.41 11.00
CA SER A 10 -4.92 5.67 11.15
C SER A 10 -5.39 5.64 12.61
N GLY A 11 -4.52 5.30 13.57
CA GLY A 11 -4.88 5.19 14.98
C GLY A 11 -5.84 4.03 15.24
N ASP A 12 -6.73 4.17 16.22
CA ASP A 12 -7.59 3.09 16.69
C ASP A 12 -9.01 3.05 16.09
N ASP A 13 -9.40 4.06 15.31
CA ASP A 13 -10.76 4.13 14.72
C ASP A 13 -10.87 3.26 13.46
N ASP A 14 -11.62 2.17 13.57
CA ASP A 14 -11.76 1.13 12.54
C ASP A 14 -12.31 1.65 11.19
N PRO A 15 -13.43 2.40 11.14
CA PRO A 15 -13.86 3.08 9.91
C PRO A 15 -12.78 3.96 9.27
N ILE A 16 -11.95 4.65 10.06
CA ILE A 16 -10.86 5.47 9.53
C ILE A 16 -9.77 4.58 8.91
N LYS A 17 -9.36 3.49 9.58
CA LYS A 17 -8.41 2.49 9.03
C LYS A 17 -8.90 1.95 7.68
N ILE A 18 -10.18 1.58 7.60
CA ILE A 18 -10.80 1.09 6.36
C ILE A 18 -10.79 2.17 5.28
N GLY A 19 -11.19 3.41 5.61
CA GLY A 19 -11.13 4.53 4.68
C GLY A 19 -9.73 4.77 4.13
N ASN A 20 -8.72 4.74 4.99
CA ASN A 20 -7.33 4.94 4.59
C ASN A 20 -6.86 3.82 3.65
N PHE A 21 -7.20 2.57 3.98
CA PHE A 21 -6.86 1.40 3.18
C PHE A 21 -7.47 1.42 1.76
N ILE A 22 -8.72 1.88 1.60
CA ILE A 22 -9.41 1.88 0.30
C ILE A 22 -9.15 3.13 -0.55
N ALA A 23 -8.43 4.12 -0.02
CA ALA A 23 -8.34 5.46 -0.59
C ALA A 23 -7.90 5.49 -2.06
N ASP A 24 -6.91 4.68 -2.43
CA ASP A 24 -6.38 4.54 -3.80
C ASP A 24 -7.43 4.03 -4.81
N SER A 25 -8.44 3.32 -4.33
CA SER A 25 -9.55 2.80 -5.13
C SER A 25 -10.73 3.78 -5.23
N VAL A 26 -10.71 4.90 -4.49
CA VAL A 26 -11.83 5.87 -4.41
C VAL A 26 -11.45 7.21 -5.04
N LYS A 27 -12.17 7.61 -6.10
CA LYS A 27 -11.85 8.81 -6.88
C LYS A 27 -12.95 9.87 -6.86
N GLY A 28 -12.53 11.14 -6.72
CA GLY A 28 -13.37 12.32 -6.95
C GLY A 28 -14.69 12.28 -6.17
N LYS A 29 -15.82 12.32 -6.89
CA LYS A 29 -17.17 12.38 -6.31
C LYS A 29 -17.57 11.12 -5.53
N GLN A 30 -16.92 9.97 -5.78
CA GLN A 30 -17.18 8.72 -5.05
C GLN A 30 -16.92 8.86 -3.55
N LEU A 31 -16.05 9.78 -3.13
CA LEU A 31 -15.79 10.03 -1.71
C LEU A 31 -17.10 10.27 -0.94
N LYS A 32 -18.04 11.03 -1.53
CA LYS A 32 -19.29 11.42 -0.87
C LYS A 32 -20.28 10.26 -0.67
N SER A 33 -20.07 9.10 -1.31
CA SER A 33 -20.94 7.93 -1.12
C SER A 33 -20.57 7.09 0.11
N PHE A 34 -19.48 7.43 0.80
CA PHE A 34 -19.03 6.69 1.99
C PHE A 34 -19.52 7.33 3.28
N PRO A 35 -19.68 6.56 4.38
CA PRO A 35 -19.87 7.11 5.72
C PRO A 35 -18.78 8.11 6.12
N GLU A 36 -19.11 9.11 6.93
CA GLU A 36 -18.24 10.24 7.25
C GLU A 36 -16.85 9.82 7.77
N LYS A 37 -16.78 8.82 8.65
CA LYS A 37 -15.49 8.33 9.17
C LYS A 37 -14.64 7.65 8.11
N ILE A 38 -15.25 6.92 7.18
CA ILE A 38 -14.54 6.33 6.03
C ILE A 38 -14.02 7.45 5.11
N GLN A 39 -14.82 8.51 4.90
CA GLN A 39 -14.34 9.69 4.17
C GLN A 39 -13.12 10.32 4.84
N LYS A 40 -13.14 10.46 6.18
CA LYS A 40 -12.00 10.95 6.96
C LYS A 40 -10.76 10.07 6.76
N GLY A 41 -10.91 8.74 6.75
CA GLY A 41 -9.82 7.81 6.44
C GLY A 41 -9.24 8.02 5.03
N ILE A 42 -10.09 8.17 4.02
CA ILE A 42 -9.65 8.42 2.63
C ILE A 42 -8.90 9.77 2.53
N ILE A 43 -9.38 10.78 3.24
CA ILE A 43 -8.74 12.09 3.30
C ILE A 43 -7.40 11.98 4.03
N LEU A 44 -7.33 11.24 5.14
CA LEU A 44 -6.12 11.00 5.91
C LEU A 44 -5.02 10.34 5.07
N HIS A 45 -5.36 9.33 4.28
CA HIS A 45 -4.44 8.70 3.31
C HIS A 45 -3.74 9.74 2.44
N ARG A 46 -4.54 10.63 1.81
CA ARG A 46 -4.04 11.68 0.92
C ARG A 46 -3.14 12.69 1.65
N HIS A 47 -3.44 12.98 2.92
CA HIS A 47 -2.58 13.84 3.74
C HIS A 47 -1.23 13.17 4.04
N ILE A 48 -1.24 11.88 4.40
CA ILE A 48 -0.01 11.10 4.62
C ILE A 48 0.84 11.08 3.34
N ASP A 49 0.22 10.82 2.20
CA ASP A 49 0.94 10.81 0.92
C ASP A 49 1.49 12.19 0.57
N SER A 50 0.68 13.24 0.67
CA SER A 50 1.14 14.61 0.39
C SER A 50 2.29 15.04 1.30
N PHE A 51 2.21 14.68 2.59
CA PHE A 51 3.28 14.91 3.55
C PHE A 51 4.56 14.15 3.15
N THR A 52 4.45 12.85 2.89
CA THR A 52 5.63 12.03 2.58
C THR A 52 6.24 12.38 1.22
N ASP A 53 5.45 12.71 0.19
CA ASP A 53 5.95 13.10 -1.13
C ASP A 53 6.69 14.43 -1.13
N SER A 54 6.31 15.36 -0.24
CA SER A 54 6.98 16.65 -0.10
C SER A 54 8.18 16.63 0.84
N HIS A 55 8.30 15.60 1.69
CA HIS A 55 9.35 15.52 2.71
C HIS A 55 10.75 15.32 2.10
N SER A 56 11.72 16.11 2.57
CA SER A 56 13.10 16.11 2.06
C SER A 56 13.77 14.73 2.15
N ILE A 57 13.66 14.06 3.30
CA ILE A 57 14.21 12.71 3.52
C ILE A 57 13.63 11.68 2.52
N VAL A 58 12.35 11.78 2.19
CA VAL A 58 11.71 10.86 1.24
C VAL A 58 12.20 11.14 -0.17
N LYS A 59 12.36 12.42 -0.57
CA LYS A 59 13.00 12.79 -1.83
C LYS A 59 14.43 12.23 -1.94
N THR A 60 15.26 12.44 -0.93
CA THR A 60 16.63 11.87 -0.89
C THR A 60 16.61 10.35 -1.03
N SER A 61 15.63 9.68 -0.40
CA SER A 61 15.47 8.23 -0.50
C SER A 61 15.13 7.80 -1.93
N LYS A 62 14.18 8.48 -2.60
CA LYS A 62 13.81 8.24 -4.00
C LYS A 62 15.01 8.48 -4.95
N GLU A 63 15.76 9.57 -4.76
CA GLU A 63 16.93 9.93 -5.57
C GLU A 63 18.02 8.85 -5.60
N ARG A 64 18.27 8.18 -4.47
CA ARG A 64 19.23 7.05 -4.37
C ARG A 64 18.88 5.90 -5.31
N LEU A 65 17.60 5.69 -5.59
CA LEU A 65 17.11 4.60 -6.46
C LEU A 65 16.79 5.06 -7.88
N HIS A 66 16.61 6.37 -8.10
CA HIS A 66 16.12 6.94 -9.34
C HIS A 66 16.93 6.50 -10.57
N LYS A 67 18.26 6.54 -10.49
CA LYS A 67 19.15 6.15 -11.61
C LYS A 67 18.91 4.73 -12.12
N ARG A 68 18.55 3.79 -11.23
CA ARG A 68 18.41 2.35 -11.58
C ARG A 68 16.96 1.96 -11.84
N TYR A 69 15.99 2.56 -11.15
CA TYR A 69 14.60 2.12 -11.17
C TYR A 69 13.66 3.12 -11.85
N ASN A 70 14.08 4.39 -12.03
CA ASN A 70 13.31 5.49 -12.61
C ASN A 70 11.89 5.51 -12.01
N HIS A 71 10.82 5.46 -12.82
CA HIS A 71 9.41 5.49 -12.38
C HIS A 71 8.95 4.45 -11.36
N TYR A 72 9.81 3.51 -10.94
CA TYR A 72 9.51 2.52 -9.90
C TYR A 72 10.14 2.87 -8.55
N ASP A 73 10.96 3.91 -8.46
CA ASP A 73 11.61 4.35 -7.23
C ASP A 73 10.62 4.63 -6.10
N GLY A 74 9.53 5.36 -6.36
CA GLY A 74 8.49 5.66 -5.39
C GLY A 74 7.89 4.39 -4.77
N VAL A 75 7.42 3.47 -5.62
CA VAL A 75 6.83 2.19 -5.18
C VAL A 75 7.82 1.36 -4.35
N ILE A 76 9.10 1.37 -4.72
CA ILE A 76 10.13 0.65 -3.96
C ILE A 76 10.33 1.32 -2.59
N ILE A 77 10.42 2.65 -2.53
CA ILE A 77 10.56 3.39 -1.28
C ILE A 77 9.37 3.17 -0.35
N ASP A 78 8.15 3.20 -0.87
CA ASP A 78 6.94 2.94 -0.07
C ASP A 78 6.97 1.55 0.57
N ILE A 79 7.41 0.53 -0.18
CA ILE A 79 7.54 -0.84 0.33
C ILE A 79 8.69 -0.95 1.33
N LEU A 80 9.78 -0.23 1.13
CA LEU A 80 10.90 -0.21 2.07
C LEU A 80 10.51 0.42 3.40
N TYR A 81 9.69 1.48 3.41
CA TYR A 81 9.21 2.06 4.66
C TYR A 81 8.28 1.12 5.41
N ASP A 82 7.33 0.47 4.73
CA ASP A 82 6.51 -0.58 5.34
C ASP A 82 7.38 -1.75 5.86
N HIS A 83 8.45 -2.10 5.14
CA HIS A 83 9.40 -3.11 5.59
C HIS A 83 10.10 -2.71 6.89
N PHE A 84 10.64 -1.50 6.97
CA PHE A 84 11.32 -1.03 8.18
C PHE A 84 10.35 -0.92 9.37
N LEU A 85 9.11 -0.46 9.14
CA LEU A 85 8.06 -0.46 10.15
C LEU A 85 7.76 -1.88 10.65
N ALA A 86 7.53 -2.83 9.73
CA ALA A 86 7.21 -4.21 10.09
C ALA A 86 8.38 -4.94 10.77
N LYS A 87 9.61 -4.70 10.30
CA LYS A 87 10.83 -5.33 10.81
C LYS A 87 11.14 -4.87 12.24
N ASN A 88 10.95 -3.58 12.51
CA ASN A 88 11.24 -2.98 13.81
C ASN A 88 9.97 -2.74 14.63
N TRP A 89 8.91 -3.51 14.36
CA TRP A 89 7.56 -3.25 14.89
C TRP A 89 7.48 -3.10 16.41
N THR A 90 8.29 -3.87 17.15
CA THR A 90 8.33 -3.83 18.62
C THR A 90 8.78 -2.49 19.20
N GLU A 91 9.45 -1.64 18.40
CA GLU A 91 9.84 -0.28 18.79
C GLU A 91 8.68 0.72 18.63
N TYR A 92 7.70 0.40 17.79
CA TYR A 92 6.61 1.31 17.40
C TYR A 92 5.26 0.94 18.01
N HIS A 93 5.06 -0.32 18.39
CA HIS A 93 3.76 -0.79 18.86
C HIS A 93 3.87 -1.96 19.84
N HIS A 94 3.02 -1.94 20.87
CA HIS A 94 3.02 -2.94 21.94
C HIS A 94 2.31 -4.25 21.55
N ILE A 95 1.26 -4.19 20.72
CA ILE A 95 0.61 -5.38 20.16
C ILE A 95 1.54 -6.05 19.14
N PRO A 96 1.75 -7.39 19.18
CA PRO A 96 2.56 -8.09 18.18
C PRO A 96 2.04 -7.90 16.76
N LEU A 97 2.95 -7.69 15.80
CA LEU A 97 2.61 -7.43 14.38
C LEU A 97 1.63 -8.45 13.82
N LYS A 98 1.83 -9.74 14.11
CA LYS A 98 0.96 -10.83 13.62
C LYS A 98 -0.48 -10.64 14.09
N LYS A 99 -0.67 -10.28 15.36
CA LYS A 99 -2.00 -10.02 15.91
C LYS A 99 -2.62 -8.78 15.27
N TYR A 100 -1.87 -7.68 15.21
CA TYR A 100 -2.32 -6.44 14.59
C TYR A 100 -2.80 -6.63 13.14
N VAL A 101 -2.02 -7.37 12.34
CA VAL A 101 -2.35 -7.68 10.94
C VAL A 101 -3.59 -8.57 10.83
N ASN A 102 -3.70 -9.61 11.68
CA ASN A 102 -4.86 -10.49 11.67
C ASN A 102 -6.14 -9.74 12.06
N ASP A 103 -6.08 -8.94 13.13
CA ASP A 103 -7.20 -8.09 13.57
C ASP A 103 -7.65 -7.16 12.43
N PHE A 104 -6.70 -6.61 11.66
CA PHE A 104 -7.02 -5.80 10.49
C PHE A 104 -7.65 -6.63 9.35
N TYR A 105 -7.18 -7.85 9.07
CA TYR A 105 -7.80 -8.70 8.05
C TYR A 105 -9.24 -9.09 8.40
N ASP A 106 -9.51 -9.37 9.67
CA ASP A 106 -10.87 -9.59 10.17
C ASP A 106 -11.73 -8.32 9.99
N LEU A 107 -11.15 -7.15 10.28
CA LEU A 107 -11.81 -5.87 10.05
C LEU A 107 -12.16 -5.65 8.57
N ILE A 108 -11.28 -5.98 7.62
CA ILE A 108 -11.60 -5.86 6.19
C ILE A 108 -12.83 -6.73 5.84
N ASN A 109 -12.90 -7.96 6.35
CA ASN A 109 -14.05 -8.85 6.11
C ASN A 109 -15.35 -8.26 6.67
N ASN A 110 -15.31 -7.64 7.85
CA ASN A 110 -16.47 -7.00 8.46
C ASN A 110 -16.99 -5.80 7.64
N TYR A 111 -16.11 -5.15 6.87
CA TYR A 111 -16.45 -4.02 6.01
C TYR A 111 -16.55 -4.40 4.52
N PHE A 112 -16.59 -5.69 4.20
CA PHE A 112 -16.46 -6.18 2.83
C PHE A 112 -17.41 -5.49 1.85
N ASP A 113 -18.68 -5.32 2.21
CA ASP A 113 -19.69 -4.72 1.34
C ASP A 113 -19.40 -3.28 0.95
N LEU A 114 -18.75 -2.53 1.84
CA LEU A 114 -18.35 -1.14 1.62
C LEU A 114 -17.06 -1.02 0.80
N LEU A 115 -16.32 -2.10 0.57
CA LEU A 115 -15.08 -2.03 -0.20
C LEU A 115 -15.37 -1.75 -1.68
N PRO A 116 -14.57 -0.90 -2.36
CA PRO A 116 -14.61 -0.78 -3.80
C PRO A 116 -14.30 -2.12 -4.49
N ASP A 117 -14.88 -2.38 -5.65
CA ASP A 117 -14.72 -3.66 -6.37
C ASP A 117 -13.25 -4.06 -6.57
N LYS A 118 -12.40 -3.09 -6.94
CA LYS A 118 -10.96 -3.32 -7.10
C LYS A 118 -10.32 -3.87 -5.83
N THR A 119 -10.73 -3.36 -4.67
CA THR A 119 -10.26 -3.83 -3.36
C THR A 119 -10.85 -5.20 -3.04
N LYS A 120 -12.14 -5.44 -3.31
CA LYS A 120 -12.78 -6.77 -3.15
C LYS A 120 -12.04 -7.86 -3.95
N TYR A 121 -11.62 -7.57 -5.18
CA TYR A 121 -10.84 -8.53 -5.99
C TYR A 121 -9.41 -8.74 -5.49
N MET A 122 -8.78 -7.73 -4.89
CA MET A 122 -7.41 -7.80 -4.39
C MET A 122 -7.34 -8.51 -3.03
N MET A 123 -8.33 -8.28 -2.16
CA MET A 123 -8.33 -8.71 -0.76
C MET A 123 -8.06 -10.21 -0.56
N PRO A 124 -8.69 -11.16 -1.28
CA PRO A 124 -8.43 -12.59 -1.08
C PRO A 124 -6.95 -12.96 -1.25
N TYR A 125 -6.26 -12.32 -2.19
CA TYR A 125 -4.82 -12.53 -2.42
C TYR A 125 -3.97 -11.89 -1.33
N MET A 126 -4.36 -10.70 -0.85
CA MET A 126 -3.67 -10.01 0.22
C MET A 126 -3.70 -10.81 1.52
N ILE A 127 -4.87 -11.35 1.88
CA ILE A 127 -5.08 -12.15 3.09
C ILE A 127 -4.39 -13.51 2.96
N SER A 128 -4.67 -14.27 1.89
CA SER A 128 -4.11 -15.63 1.74
C SER A 128 -2.57 -15.66 1.69
N ASN A 129 -1.94 -14.58 1.21
CA ASN A 129 -0.49 -14.46 1.16
C ASN A 129 0.09 -13.58 2.28
N ASN A 130 -0.71 -13.18 3.29
CA ASN A 130 -0.30 -12.39 4.45
C ASN A 130 0.60 -11.18 4.10
N TRP A 131 0.21 -10.38 3.10
CA TRP A 131 1.08 -9.31 2.58
C TRP A 131 1.58 -8.35 3.66
N LEU A 132 0.70 -7.94 4.58
CA LEU A 132 1.03 -6.94 5.61
C LEU A 132 2.06 -7.50 6.62
N TYR A 133 1.88 -8.75 7.03
CA TYR A 133 2.82 -9.41 7.93
C TYR A 133 4.16 -9.68 7.25
N ASN A 134 4.14 -10.03 5.97
CA ASN A 134 5.33 -10.34 5.18
C ASN A 134 6.16 -9.12 4.83
N TYR A 135 5.69 -7.89 5.09
CA TYR A 135 6.56 -6.71 5.02
C TYR A 135 7.81 -6.85 5.91
N ARG A 136 7.77 -7.63 7.00
CA ARG A 136 8.91 -7.82 7.90
C ARG A 136 10.12 -8.52 7.27
N THR A 137 9.94 -9.18 6.12
CA THR A 137 10.98 -10.00 5.48
C THR A 137 11.54 -9.32 4.23
N ILE A 138 12.72 -9.74 3.75
CA ILE A 138 13.35 -9.12 2.56
C ILE A 138 12.78 -9.72 1.26
N GLU A 139 12.26 -10.93 1.33
CA GLU A 139 11.67 -11.68 0.21
C GLU A 139 10.52 -10.92 -0.44
N ILE A 140 9.75 -10.13 0.35
CA ILE A 140 8.70 -9.28 -0.22
C ILE A 140 9.28 -8.21 -1.15
N ILE A 141 10.41 -7.59 -0.79
CA ILE A 141 11.10 -6.58 -1.61
C ILE A 141 11.59 -7.24 -2.90
N GLU A 142 12.19 -8.43 -2.79
CA GLU A 142 12.62 -9.18 -3.95
C GLU A 142 11.45 -9.53 -4.89
N SER A 143 10.34 -10.02 -4.33
CA SER A 143 9.15 -10.41 -5.11
C SER A 143 8.59 -9.24 -5.93
N VAL A 144 8.59 -8.04 -5.34
CA VAL A 144 8.14 -6.80 -5.97
C VAL A 144 9.08 -6.42 -7.11
N LEU A 145 10.40 -6.44 -6.88
CA LEU A 145 11.40 -6.14 -7.90
C LEU A 145 11.32 -7.12 -9.08
N ILE A 146 11.13 -8.42 -8.81
CA ILE A 146 10.90 -9.44 -9.83
C ILE A 146 9.61 -9.15 -10.61
N GLY A 147 8.52 -8.83 -9.91
CA GLY A 147 7.23 -8.46 -10.51
C GLY A 147 7.35 -7.26 -11.47
N MET A 148 8.11 -6.24 -11.08
CA MET A 148 8.40 -5.07 -11.91
C MET A 148 9.19 -5.43 -13.18
N LYS A 149 10.18 -6.32 -13.08
CA LYS A 149 10.96 -6.82 -14.23
C LYS A 149 10.06 -7.57 -15.24
N LYS A 150 9.16 -8.44 -14.75
CA LYS A 150 8.19 -9.16 -15.59
C LYS A 150 7.22 -8.20 -16.32
N LYS A 151 6.68 -7.18 -15.64
CA LYS A 151 5.81 -6.15 -16.26
C LYS A 151 6.54 -5.33 -17.33
N LYS A 152 7.81 -4.95 -17.13
CA LYS A 152 8.63 -4.28 -18.16
C LYS A 152 8.80 -5.15 -19.42
N LYS A 153 9.07 -6.46 -19.27
CA LYS A 153 9.21 -7.41 -20.40
C LYS A 153 7.91 -7.54 -21.20
N ASN A 154 6.77 -7.64 -20.51
CA ASN A 154 5.45 -7.74 -21.16
C ASN A 154 5.06 -6.46 -21.93
N LYS A 155 5.37 -5.27 -21.40
CA LYS A 155 5.18 -3.99 -22.11
C LYS A 155 6.06 -3.89 -23.37
N LYS A 156 7.33 -4.33 -23.31
CA LYS A 156 8.23 -4.38 -24.49
C LYS A 156 7.70 -5.33 -25.58
N ASN A 157 7.19 -6.50 -25.20
CA ASN A 157 6.64 -7.48 -26.15
C ASN A 157 5.35 -6.97 -26.83
N LYS A 158 4.46 -6.29 -26.10
CA LYS A 158 3.27 -5.66 -26.68
C LYS A 158 3.62 -4.52 -27.66
N LYS A 159 4.64 -3.70 -27.36
CA LYS A 159 5.12 -2.64 -28.27
C LYS A 159 5.76 -3.21 -29.56
N LYS A 160 6.52 -4.31 -29.49
CA LYS A 160 7.09 -4.98 -30.68
C LYS A 160 6.00 -5.56 -31.60
N LYS A 161 4.94 -6.15 -31.06
CA LYS A 161 3.81 -6.67 -31.86
C LYS A 161 3.00 -5.57 -32.57
N LYS A 162 2.91 -4.37 -31.99
CA LYS A 162 2.24 -3.21 -32.61
C LYS A 162 3.06 -2.51 -33.71
N LYS A 163 4.37 -2.74 -33.79
CA LYS A 163 5.25 -2.19 -34.86
C LYS A 163 5.45 -3.15 -36.04
N LYS A 164 4.90 -4.38 -35.95
CA LYS A 164 4.95 -5.42 -36.99
C LYS A 164 3.59 -5.64 -37.67
N LYS A 165 2.61 -4.81 -37.34
CA LYS A 165 1.34 -4.66 -38.03
C LYS A 165 1.31 -3.24 -38.59
#